data_AF-A0A957C3K6-F1
#
_entry.id   AF-A0A957C3K6-F1
#
_cell.length_a   1.000
_cell.length_b   1.000
_cell.length_c   1.000
_cell.angle_alpha   90.00
_cell.angle_beta   90.00
_cell.angle_gamma   90.00
#
_symmetry.space_group_name_H-M   'P 1'
#
loop_
_entity.id
_entity.type
_entity.pdbx_description
1 polymer ?
#
loop_
_entity_poly.entity_id
_entity_poly.type
_entity_poly.pdbx_seq_one_letter_code
_entity_poly.pdbx_strand_id
1 'polypeptide(L)' 'MTVRRRHFLVREAGDDYQLRELDSTIAHAIHQFGTTIGLCTSVQSCHWTFYFMNSNISPAEADSVAAKLAQEFQDGKRS' A
#
# COMPACT_ATOMS: atom_id res chain seq x y z
N MET A 1 -9.97 -12.85 -17.43
CA MET A 1 -8.63 -12.60 -16.87
C MET A 1 -8.81 -12.21 -15.41
N THR A 2 -8.33 -13.02 -14.47
CA THR A 2 -8.39 -12.70 -13.04
C THR A 2 -7.37 -11.60 -12.79
N VAL A 3 -7.81 -10.37 -12.50
CA VAL A 3 -6.89 -9.27 -12.19
C VAL A 3 -6.21 -9.61 -10.87
N ARG A 4 -4.90 -9.89 -10.92
CA ARG A 4 -4.12 -10.25 -9.74
C ARG A 4 -3.91 -8.99 -8.90
N ARG A 5 -4.46 -8.98 -7.69
CA ARG A 5 -4.28 -7.87 -6.73
C ARG A 5 -2.80 -7.76 -6.35
N ARG A 6 -2.22 -6.57 -6.50
CA ARG A 6 -0.84 -6.28 -6.09
C ARG A 6 -0.84 -5.72 -4.67
N HIS A 7 0.20 -6.02 -3.93
CA HIS A 7 0.30 -5.71 -2.50
C HIS A 7 1.60 -4.96 -2.25
N PHE A 8 1.56 -3.85 -1.53
CA PHE A 8 2.73 -3.01 -1.30
C PHE A 8 2.86 -2.65 0.17
N LEU A 9 4.04 -2.92 0.74
CA LEU A 9 4.43 -2.35 2.00
C LEU A 9 4.90 -0.90 1.77
N VAL A 10 4.28 0.02 2.48
CA VAL A 10 4.65 1.43 2.50
C VAL A 10 5.55 1.68 3.70
N ARG A 11 6.66 2.39 3.48
CA ARG A 11 7.56 2.86 4.54
C ARG A 11 7.86 4.33 4.35
N GLU A 12 7.87 5.08 5.44
CA GLU A 12 8.36 6.46 5.46
C GLU A 12 9.87 6.46 5.21
N ALA A 13 10.34 7.36 4.33
CA ALA A 13 11.73 7.52 3.99
C ALA A 13 12.03 9.03 3.79
N GLY A 14 12.24 9.74 4.91
CA GLY A 14 12.37 11.20 4.89
C GLY A 14 11.02 11.86 4.58
N ASP A 15 10.99 12.71 3.56
CA ASP A 15 9.78 13.42 3.11
C ASP A 15 8.95 12.64 2.07
N ASP A 16 9.30 11.38 1.81
CA ASP A 16 8.64 10.54 0.81
C ASP A 16 8.33 9.13 1.35
N TYR A 17 7.61 8.35 0.56
CA TYR A 17 7.22 6.98 0.84
C TYR A 17 7.92 6.00 -0.08
N GLN A 18 8.63 5.03 0.48
CA GLN A 18 9.16 3.88 -0.26
C GLN A 18 8.12 2.77 -0.33
N LEU A 19 8.05 2.15 -1.51
CA LEU A 19 7.15 1.03 -1.79
C LEU A 19 7.96 -0.23 -1.99
N ARG A 20 7.55 -1.31 -1.33
CA ARG A 20 8.05 -2.66 -1.58
C ARG A 20 6.89 -3.56 -1.92
N GLU A 21 6.89 -4.12 -3.13
CA GLU A 21 5.92 -5.13 -3.50
C GLU A 21 6.08 -6.38 -2.62
N LEU A 22 4.95 -6.88 -2.14
CA LEU A 22 4.84 -8.04 -1.28
C LEU A 22 4.35 -9.22 -2.12
N ASP A 23 4.94 -10.39 -1.86
CA ASP A 23 4.33 -11.62 -2.32
C ASP A 23 2.94 -11.80 -1.69
N SER A 24 2.01 -12.38 -2.44
CA SER A 24 0.64 -12.64 -1.99
C SER A 24 0.57 -13.42 -0.68
N THR A 25 1.52 -14.32 -0.41
CA THR A 25 1.58 -15.10 0.84
C THR A 25 1.90 -14.21 2.03
N ILE A 26 2.84 -13.28 1.85
CA ILE A 26 3.23 -12.31 2.89
C ILE A 26 2.08 -11.34 3.15
N ALA A 27 1.44 -10.84 2.08
CA ALA A 27 0.30 -9.95 2.18
C ALA A 27 -0.89 -10.61 2.91
N HIS A 28 -1.14 -11.90 2.64
CA HIS A 28 -2.15 -12.67 3.34
C HIS A 28 -1.83 -12.82 4.83
N ALA A 29 -0.58 -13.16 5.16
CA ALA A 29 -0.14 -13.23 6.56
C ALA A 29 -0.32 -11.89 7.28
N ILE A 30 0.13 -10.77 6.70
CA ILE A 30 -0.05 -9.43 7.28
C ILE A 30 -1.54 -9.13 7.52
N HIS A 31 -2.41 -9.48 6.56
CA HIS A 31 -3.84 -9.26 6.67
C HIS A 31 -4.48 -10.12 7.78
N GLN A 32 -4.06 -11.38 7.92
CA GLN A 32 -4.55 -12.29 8.95
C GLN A 32 -4.07 -11.92 10.35
N PHE A 33 -2.81 -11.50 10.49
CA PHE A 33 -2.21 -11.16 11.77
C PHE A 33 -2.48 -9.72 12.21
N GLY A 34 -3.25 -8.97 11.41
CA GLY A 34 -3.94 -7.72 11.75
C GLY A 34 -3.31 -6.98 12.91
N THR A 35 -2.09 -6.48 12.73
CA THR A 35 -1.44 -5.76 13.83
C THR A 35 -2.23 -4.49 14.07
N THR A 36 -2.60 -4.24 15.31
CA THR A 36 -3.24 -3.02 15.81
C THR A 36 -2.49 -1.72 15.50
N ILE A 37 -1.31 -1.81 14.87
CA ILE A 37 -0.34 -0.75 14.57
C ILE A 37 -0.19 -0.56 13.03
N GLY A 38 -1.06 -1.17 12.22
CA GLY A 38 -0.99 -1.08 10.76
C GLY A 38 -2.29 -0.61 10.13
N LEU A 39 -2.20 0.29 9.15
CA LEU A 39 -3.33 0.69 8.30
C LEU A 39 -3.20 0.02 6.93
N CYS A 40 -4.31 -0.43 6.36
CA CYS A 40 -4.32 -0.94 4.98
C CYS A 40 -5.39 -0.24 4.14
N THR A 41 -4.96 0.28 2.98
CA THR A 41 -5.85 0.95 2.03
C THR A 41 -5.83 0.20 0.71
N SER A 42 -7.00 -0.07 0.13
CA SER A 42 -7.12 -0.70 -1.18
C SER A 42 -7.66 0.27 -2.23
N VAL A 43 -6.93 0.41 -3.33
CA VAL A 43 -7.33 1.23 -4.47
C VAL A 43 -7.96 0.32 -5.52
N GLN A 44 -9.28 0.42 -5.68
CA GLN A 44 -10.05 -0.51 -6.52
C GLN A 44 -9.77 -0.33 -8.02
N SER A 45 -9.51 0.90 -8.48
CA SER A 45 -9.27 1.20 -9.90
C SER A 45 -8.05 0.47 -10.47
N CYS A 46 -7.05 0.17 -9.65
CA CYS A 46 -5.86 -0.59 -10.04
C CYS A 46 -5.76 -1.98 -9.38
N HIS A 47 -6.71 -2.34 -8.51
CA HIS A 47 -6.68 -3.54 -7.68
C HIS A 47 -5.41 -3.66 -6.83
N TRP A 48 -4.97 -2.58 -6.17
CA TRP A 48 -3.76 -2.59 -5.32
C TRP A 48 -4.12 -2.41 -3.85
N THR A 49 -3.31 -2.98 -2.97
CA THR A 49 -3.43 -2.81 -1.52
C THR A 49 -2.12 -2.31 -0.95
N PHE A 50 -2.18 -1.20 -0.21
CA PHE A 50 -1.06 -0.56 0.46
C PHE A 50 -1.14 -0.83 1.97
N TYR A 51 -0.02 -1.23 2.56
CA TYR A 51 0.11 -1.53 3.99
C TYR A 51 1.05 -0.53 4.63
N PHE A 52 0.53 0.33 5.50
CA PHE A 52 1.26 1.32 6.27
C PHE A 52 1.53 0.76 7.67
N MET A 53 2.68 0.09 7.83
CA MET A 53 3.03 -0.62 9.06
C MET A 53 4.04 0.21 9.85
N ASN A 54 3.75 0.47 11.14
CA ASN A 54 4.60 1.32 12.00
C ASN A 54 4.80 2.75 11.46
N SER A 55 3.82 3.27 10.71
CA SER A 55 3.80 4.66 10.24
C SER A 55 2.98 5.52 11.20
N ASN A 56 3.44 6.74 11.46
CA ASN A 56 2.68 7.71 12.25
C ASN A 56 1.73 8.49 11.32
N ILE A 57 0.86 7.77 10.64
CA ILE A 57 -0.03 8.29 9.59
C ILE A 57 -1.49 8.11 10.00
N SER A 58 -2.31 9.13 9.75
CA SER A 58 -3.75 9.02 9.99
C SER A 58 -4.44 8.20 8.88
N PRO A 59 -5.63 7.60 9.12
CA PRO A 59 -6.36 6.88 8.08
C PRO A 59 -6.66 7.72 6.83
N ALA A 60 -7.06 8.99 7.02
CA ALA A 60 -7.36 9.90 5.92
C ALA A 60 -6.10 10.23 5.08
N GLU A 61 -4.96 10.38 5.74
CA GLU A 61 -3.68 10.61 5.07
C GLU A 61 -3.20 9.35 4.33
N ALA A 62 -3.36 8.17 4.94
CA ALA A 62 -3.04 6.89 4.29
C ALA A 62 -3.86 6.68 3.00
N ASP A 63 -5.14 7.05 3.01
CA ASP A 63 -5.98 7.00 1.81
C ASP A 63 -5.51 7.97 0.72
N SER A 64 -5.16 9.20 1.10
CA SER A 64 -4.61 10.21 0.18
C SER A 64 -3.28 9.75 -0.43
N VAL A 65 -2.37 9.21 0.39
CA VAL A 65 -1.08 8.67 -0.03
C VAL A 65 -1.28 7.47 -0.96
N ALA A 66 -2.15 6.52 -0.61
CA ALA A 66 -2.45 5.37 -1.46
C ALA A 66 -3.00 5.77 -2.83
N ALA A 67 -3.92 6.75 -2.88
CA ALA A 67 -4.47 7.28 -4.13
C ALA A 67 -3.39 7.97 -4.97
N LYS A 68 -2.56 8.82 -4.36
CA LYS A 68 -1.43 9.49 -5.03
C LYS A 68 -0.45 8.47 -5.61
N LEU A 69 -0.05 7.47 -4.82
CA LEU A 69 0.90 6.43 -5.23
C LEU A 69 0.35 5.56 -6.37
N ALA A 70 -0.93 5.22 -6.33
CA ALA A 70 -1.59 4.52 -7.43
C ALA A 70 -1.57 5.36 -8.72
N GLN A 71 -1.84 6.66 -8.63
CA GLN A 71 -1.80 7.57 -9.78
C GLN A 71 -0.39 7.71 -10.35
N GLU A 72 0.63 7.90 -9.51
CA GLU A 72 2.02 8.03 -9.95
C GLU A 72 2.51 6.80 -10.72
N PHE A 73 2.11 5.61 -10.28
CA PHE A 73 2.42 4.37 -10.98
C PHE A 73 1.66 4.24 -12.31
N GLN A 74 0.39 4.64 -12.35
CA GLN A 74 -0.39 4.67 -13.60
C GLN A 74 0.21 5.67 -14.61
N ASP A 75 0.76 6.78 -14.12
CA ASP A 75 1.46 7.79 -14.92
C ASP A 75 2.89 7.36 -15.33
N GLY A 76 3.39 6.23 -14.85
CA GLY A 76 4.77 5.77 -15.09
C GLY A 76 5.86 6.57 -14.39
N LYS A 77 5.50 7.39 -13.39
CA LYS A 77 6.44 8.18 -12.58
C LYS A 77 7.14 7.35 -11.50
N ARG A 78 6.58 6.18 -11.20
CA ARG A 78 7.16 5.15 -10.33
C ARG A 78 7.17 3.80 -11.05
N SER A 79 8.27 3.08 -10.89
CA SER A 79 8.54 1.76 -11.48
C SER A 79 8.75 0.72 -10.40
#